data_AF-A0A3N0AG48-F1
#
_entry.id   AF-A0A3N0AG48-F1
#
_cell.length_a   1.000
_cell.length_b   1.000
_cell.length_c   1.000
_cell.angle_alpha   90.00
_cell.angle_beta   90.00
_cell.angle_gamma   90.00
#
_symmetry.space_group_name_H-M   'P 1'
#
loop_
_entity.id
_entity.type
_entity.pdbx_description
1 polymer ?
#
loop_
_entity_poly.entity_id
_entity_poly.type
_entity_poly.pdbx_seq_one_letter_code
_entity_poly.pdbx_strand_id
1 'polypeptide(L)'
;MTEIVIGGFVAAACLISAVVLFSGHGVFMVATLNRMDPDERERSYDVPRACKATGVFALVAGVAVLVFIALKYVALTSALPDAVLPAYTAAMIVAIIASLVWSVSYIEKHCKREVPSKKKSKKKNAR
;
A
#
# COMPACT_ATOMS: atom_id res chain seq x y z
N MET A 1 -6.10 -24.87 11.91
CA MET A 1 -4.89 -24.27 12.54
C MET A 1 -3.90 -23.73 11.51
N THR A 2 -3.60 -24.45 10.43
CA THR A 2 -2.70 -23.98 9.36
C THR A 2 -3.10 -22.63 8.75
N GLU A 3 -4.39 -22.41 8.48
CA GLU A 3 -4.90 -21.14 7.96
C GLU A 3 -4.65 -19.94 8.91
N ILE A 4 -4.78 -20.15 10.21
CA ILE A 4 -4.53 -19.14 11.25
C ILE A 4 -3.04 -18.80 11.28
N VAL A 5 -2.18 -19.80 11.18
CA VAL A 5 -0.72 -19.61 11.16
C VAL A 5 -0.30 -18.86 9.89
N ILE A 6 -0.76 -19.29 8.72
CA ILE A 6 -0.47 -18.63 7.43
C ILE A 6 -0.99 -17.19 7.44
N GLY A 7 -2.24 -16.99 7.86
CA GLY A 7 -2.81 -15.66 8.02
C GLY A 7 -1.98 -14.79 8.96
N GLY A 8 -1.53 -15.36 10.08
CA GLY A 8 -0.69 -14.65 11.06
C GLY A 8 0.62 -14.17 10.46
N PHE A 9 1.29 -15.02 9.67
CA PHE A 9 2.49 -14.63 8.92
C PHE A 9 2.20 -13.52 7.91
N VAL A 10 1.09 -13.60 7.17
CA VAL A 10 0.70 -12.56 6.21
C VAL A 10 0.43 -11.23 6.92
N ALA A 11 -0.34 -11.25 8.02
CA ALA A 11 -0.60 -10.06 8.82
C ALA A 11 0.69 -9.43 9.35
N ALA A 12 1.60 -10.25 9.91
CA ALA A 12 2.89 -9.79 10.40
C ALA A 12 3.73 -9.17 9.27
N ALA A 13 3.81 -9.81 8.11
CA ALA A 13 4.52 -9.28 6.95
C ALA A 13 3.94 -7.94 6.49
N CYS A 14 2.60 -7.80 6.42
CA CYS A 14 1.94 -6.54 6.08
C CYS A 14 2.23 -5.43 7.10
N LEU A 15 2.21 -5.73 8.40
CA LEU A 15 2.48 -4.77 9.45
C LEU A 15 3.95 -4.33 9.46
N ILE A 16 4.89 -5.26 9.29
CA ILE A 16 6.33 -4.93 9.15
C ILE A 16 6.54 -4.06 7.91
N SER A 17 5.92 -4.42 6.79
CA SER A 17 5.96 -3.64 5.55
C SER A 17 5.44 -2.22 5.77
N ALA A 18 4.34 -2.06 6.52
CA ALA A 18 3.79 -0.75 6.85
C ALA A 18 4.78 0.10 7.64
N VAL A 19 5.44 -0.46 8.65
CA VAL A 19 6.46 0.25 9.45
C VAL A 19 7.62 0.72 8.56
N VAL A 20 8.13 -0.17 7.71
CA VAL A 20 9.21 0.17 6.76
C VAL A 20 8.77 1.27 5.80
N LEU A 21 7.55 1.20 5.27
CA LEU A 21 6.99 2.22 4.36
C LEU A 21 6.79 3.57 5.05
N PHE A 22 6.36 3.59 6.33
CA PHE A 22 6.21 4.82 7.10
C PHE A 22 7.54 5.53 7.37
N SER A 23 8.64 4.77 7.43
CA SER A 23 9.99 5.36 7.53
C SER A 23 10.40 6.15 6.28
N GLY A 24 9.67 6.03 5.16
CA GLY A 24 9.98 6.69 3.89
C GLY A 24 11.01 5.97 3.03
N HIS A 25 11.69 4.95 3.56
CA HIS A 25 12.76 4.21 2.87
C HIS A 25 12.26 2.98 2.09
N GLY A 26 10.98 2.63 2.20
CA GLY A 26 10.39 1.45 1.58
C GLY A 26 10.06 1.57 0.08
N VAL A 27 10.76 2.42 -0.68
CA VAL A 27 10.37 2.72 -2.07
C VAL A 27 10.44 1.49 -2.99
N PHE A 28 11.29 0.51 -2.65
CA PHE A 28 11.38 -0.76 -3.37
C PHE A 28 10.07 -1.57 -3.34
N MET A 29 9.25 -1.36 -2.30
CA MET A 29 7.95 -2.02 -2.13
C MET A 29 6.84 -1.35 -2.94
N VAL A 30 7.10 -0.15 -3.48
CA VAL A 30 6.13 0.59 -4.29
C VAL A 30 6.43 0.30 -5.76
N ALA A 31 5.73 -0.67 -6.35
CA ALA A 31 6.01 -1.18 -7.69
C ALA A 31 6.08 -0.09 -8.78
N THR A 32 5.24 0.95 -8.68
CA THR A 32 5.23 2.07 -9.63
C THR A 32 6.49 2.92 -9.57
N LEU A 33 7.06 3.11 -8.37
CA LEU A 33 8.28 3.87 -8.16
C LEU A 33 9.54 3.02 -8.33
N ASN A 34 9.47 1.73 -7.97
CA ASN A 34 10.59 0.81 -8.09
C ASN A 34 10.99 0.53 -9.54
N ARG A 35 10.04 0.65 -10.48
CA ARG A 35 10.31 0.50 -11.92
C ARG A 35 10.85 1.76 -12.61
N MET A 36 10.82 2.91 -11.95
CA MET A 36 11.38 4.15 -12.50
C MET A 36 12.87 4.27 -12.18
N ASP A 37 13.62 4.88 -13.09
CA ASP A 37 15.00 5.27 -12.83
C ASP A 37 15.09 6.15 -11.56
N PRO A 38 16.09 5.95 -10.70
CA PRO A 38 16.24 6.69 -9.44
C PRO A 38 16.20 8.21 -9.66
N ASP A 39 16.91 8.70 -10.68
CA ASP A 39 17.02 10.12 -11.00
C ASP A 39 15.70 10.74 -11.49
N GLU A 40 14.87 9.97 -12.21
CA GLU A 40 13.57 10.44 -12.70
C GLU A 40 12.53 10.44 -11.58
N ARG A 41 12.59 9.43 -10.72
CA ARG A 41 11.70 9.25 -9.57
C ARG A 41 11.83 10.40 -8.57
N GLU A 42 13.04 10.75 -8.16
CA GLU A 42 13.27 11.84 -7.20
C GLU A 42 12.90 13.22 -7.75
N ARG A 43 12.98 13.39 -9.07
CA ARG A 43 12.57 14.63 -9.74
C ARG A 43 11.06 14.76 -9.88
N SER A 44 10.38 13.65 -10.15
CA SER A 44 8.95 13.64 -10.53
C SER A 44 8.02 13.33 -9.37
N TYR A 45 8.53 12.76 -8.28
CA TYR A 45 7.72 12.34 -7.14
C TYR A 45 8.35 12.70 -5.79
N ASP A 46 7.48 13.01 -4.84
CA ASP A 46 7.81 13.01 -3.42
C ASP A 46 7.79 11.57 -2.89
N VAL A 47 8.95 10.91 -3.01
CA VAL A 47 9.15 9.50 -2.63
C VAL A 47 8.75 9.21 -1.17
N PRO A 48 9.17 9.99 -0.16
CA PRO A 48 8.77 9.74 1.23
C PRO A 48 7.26 9.77 1.43
N ARG A 49 6.57 10.71 0.78
CA ARG A 49 5.11 10.85 0.89
C ARG A 49 4.37 9.70 0.20
N ALA A 50 4.87 9.26 -0.95
CA ALA A 50 4.33 8.09 -1.65
C ALA A 50 4.55 6.79 -0.86
N CYS A 51 5.73 6.60 -0.26
CA CYS A 51 6.00 5.48 0.65
C CYS A 51 5.01 5.46 1.82
N LYS A 52 4.78 6.60 2.48
CA LYS A 52 3.81 6.70 3.58
C LYS A 52 2.39 6.35 3.14
N ALA A 53 1.95 6.78 1.96
CA ALA A 53 0.62 6.45 1.41
C ALA A 53 0.46 4.94 1.15
N THR A 54 1.49 4.28 0.61
CA THR A 54 1.49 2.81 0.46
C THR A 54 1.57 2.11 1.82
N GLY A 55 2.25 2.73 2.80
CA GLY A 55 2.31 2.24 4.19
C GLY A 55 0.94 2.20 4.86
N VAL A 56 0.10 3.21 4.62
CA VAL A 56 -1.31 3.20 5.10
C VAL A 56 -2.07 2.03 4.49
N PHE A 57 -1.93 1.77 3.19
CA PHE A 57 -2.56 0.61 2.55
C PHE A 57 -2.08 -0.70 3.19
N ALA A 58 -0.77 -0.88 3.36
CA ALA A 58 -0.20 -2.07 3.98
C ALA A 58 -0.68 -2.27 5.44
N LEU A 59 -0.83 -1.17 6.19
CA LEU A 59 -1.36 -1.17 7.55
C LEU A 59 -2.83 -1.61 7.57
N VAL A 60 -3.67 -1.02 6.71
CA VAL A 60 -5.09 -1.39 6.60
C VAL A 60 -5.24 -2.87 6.24
N ALA A 61 -4.48 -3.35 5.25
CA ALA A 61 -4.49 -4.76 4.88
C ALA A 61 -4.02 -5.68 6.03
N GLY A 62 -2.93 -5.32 6.72
CA GLY A 62 -2.41 -6.09 7.85
C GLY A 62 -3.39 -6.18 9.02
N VAL A 63 -4.01 -5.05 9.40
CA VAL A 63 -5.02 -5.01 10.46
C VAL A 63 -6.27 -5.80 10.06
N ALA A 64 -6.73 -5.68 8.83
CA ALA A 64 -7.93 -6.38 8.37
C ALA A 64 -7.74 -7.91 8.38
N VAL A 65 -6.56 -8.39 7.98
CA VAL A 65 -6.18 -9.80 8.06
C VAL A 65 -6.02 -10.25 9.52
N LEU A 66 -5.42 -9.43 10.38
CA LEU A 66 -5.28 -9.73 11.81
C LEU A 66 -6.63 -9.90 12.51
N VAL A 67 -7.59 -9.02 12.23
CA VAL A 67 -8.96 -9.11 12.74
C VAL A 67 -9.68 -10.33 12.15
N PHE A 68 -9.46 -10.68 10.88
CA PHE A 68 -10.01 -11.92 10.29
C PHE A 68 -9.55 -13.16 11.06
N ILE A 69 -8.26 -13.24 11.40
CA ILE A 69 -7.68 -14.36 12.14
C ILE A 69 -8.23 -14.41 13.56
N ALA A 70 -8.36 -13.25 14.22
CA ALA A 70 -8.96 -13.15 15.54
C ALA A 70 -10.41 -13.66 15.51
N LEU A 71 -11.23 -13.22 14.56
CA LEU A 71 -12.60 -13.70 14.38
C LEU A 71 -12.66 -15.21 14.11
N LYS A 72 -11.75 -15.74 13.29
CA LYS A 72 -11.62 -17.19 13.04
C LYS A 72 -11.27 -17.96 14.32
N TYR A 73 -10.33 -17.45 15.12
CA TYR A 73 -9.96 -18.06 16.40
C TYR A 73 -11.11 -18.03 17.40
N VAL A 74 -11.83 -16.91 17.46
CA VAL A 74 -13.01 -16.76 18.32
C VAL A 74 -14.14 -17.68 17.84
N ALA A 75 -14.35 -17.84 16.53
CA ALA A 75 -15.34 -18.79 15.99
C ALA A 75 -15.00 -20.27 16.27
N LEU A 76 -13.72 -20.60 16.45
CA LEU A 76 -13.29 -21.94 16.87
C LEU A 76 -13.48 -22.19 18.37
N THR A 77 -13.45 -21.13 19.19
CA THR A 77 -13.48 -21.22 20.65
C THR A 77 -14.84 -20.88 21.25
N SER A 78 -15.66 -20.16 20.51
CA SER A 78 -17.01 -19.74 20.87
C SER A 78 -17.89 -19.87 19.63
N ALA A 79 -19.12 -20.36 19.80
CA ALA A 79 -20.05 -20.60 18.69
C ALA A 79 -20.54 -19.29 18.08
N LEU A 80 -19.70 -18.62 17.28
CA LEU A 80 -20.07 -17.42 16.56
C LEU A 80 -21.18 -17.74 15.54
N PRO A 81 -22.05 -16.77 15.24
CA PRO A 81 -23.00 -16.92 14.15
C PRO A 81 -22.26 -17.10 12.82
N ASP A 82 -22.66 -18.10 12.03
CA ASP A 82 -22.04 -18.43 10.74
C ASP A 82 -22.00 -17.27 9.74
N ALA A 83 -22.89 -16.29 9.91
CA ALA A 83 -22.98 -15.10 9.06
C ALA A 83 -21.86 -14.07 9.31
N VAL A 84 -21.20 -14.08 10.46
CA VAL A 84 -20.20 -13.05 10.84
C VAL A 84 -18.94 -13.14 9.99
N LEU A 85 -18.41 -14.35 9.81
CA LEU A 85 -17.22 -14.60 8.99
C LEU A 85 -17.35 -14.15 7.52
N PRO A 86 -18.39 -14.57 6.76
CA PRO A 86 -18.54 -14.17 5.38
C PRO A 86 -18.83 -12.66 5.24
N ALA A 87 -19.64 -12.09 6.15
CA ALA A 87 -19.90 -10.65 6.15
C ALA A 87 -18.61 -9.85 6.37
N TYR A 88 -17.79 -10.27 7.34
CA TYR A 88 -16.48 -9.64 7.58
C TYR A 88 -15.53 -9.83 6.39
N THR A 89 -15.52 -11.02 5.77
CA THR A 89 -14.68 -11.29 4.59
C THR A 89 -15.03 -10.34 3.43
N ALA A 90 -16.32 -10.15 3.16
CA ALA A 90 -16.78 -9.20 2.15
C ALA A 90 -16.37 -7.75 2.51
N ALA A 91 -16.56 -7.34 3.76
CA ALA A 91 -16.16 -6.02 4.24
C ALA A 91 -14.64 -5.78 4.12
N MET A 92 -13.82 -6.79 4.46
CA MET A 92 -12.37 -6.76 4.33
C MET A 92 -11.95 -6.56 2.87
N ILE A 93 -12.53 -7.31 1.93
CA ILE A 93 -12.22 -7.18 0.50
C ILE A 93 -12.54 -5.76 0.02
N VAL A 94 -13.71 -5.23 0.37
CA VAL A 94 -14.11 -3.86 0.03
C VAL A 94 -13.13 -2.84 0.61
N ALA A 95 -12.72 -3.00 1.87
CA ALA A 95 -11.76 -2.10 2.53
C ALA A 95 -10.36 -2.13 1.86
N ILE A 96 -9.88 -3.30 1.46
CA ILE A 96 -8.60 -3.46 0.75
C ILE A 96 -8.67 -2.79 -0.62
N ILE A 97 -9.74 -3.00 -1.39
CA ILE A 97 -9.91 -2.36 -2.70
C ILE A 97 -10.01 -0.84 -2.54
N ALA A 98 -10.84 -0.36 -1.61
CA ALA A 98 -11.01 1.07 -1.38
C ALA A 98 -9.69 1.75 -0.96
N SER A 99 -8.93 1.11 -0.06
CA SER A 99 -7.63 1.63 0.38
C SER A 99 -6.58 1.61 -0.74
N LEU A 100 -6.61 0.61 -1.62
CA LEU A 100 -5.74 0.56 -2.80
C LEU A 100 -6.06 1.70 -3.79
N VAL A 101 -7.34 1.88 -4.13
CA VAL A 101 -7.80 2.97 -5.02
C VAL A 101 -7.45 4.33 -4.44
N TRP A 102 -7.67 4.52 -3.13
CA TRP A 102 -7.31 5.74 -2.43
C TRP A 102 -5.80 5.99 -2.43
N SER A 103 -4.99 4.97 -2.16
CA SER A 103 -3.52 5.08 -2.14
C SER A 103 -2.98 5.50 -3.51
N VAL A 104 -3.42 4.85 -4.59
CA VAL A 104 -3.02 5.21 -5.97
C VAL A 104 -3.46 6.63 -6.31
N SER A 105 -4.73 6.96 -6.07
CA SER A 105 -5.27 8.30 -6.35
C SER A 105 -4.55 9.40 -5.57
N TYR A 106 -4.17 9.13 -4.32
CA TYR A 106 -3.44 10.06 -3.47
C TYR A 106 -2.00 10.25 -3.97
N ILE A 107 -1.32 9.17 -4.36
CA ILE A 107 0.04 9.24 -4.92
C ILE A 107 0.04 10.08 -6.21
N GLU A 108 -0.90 9.84 -7.11
CA GLU A 108 -0.98 10.59 -8.37
C GLU A 108 -1.30 12.08 -8.16
N LYS A 109 -2.23 12.41 -7.25
CA LYS A 109 -2.68 13.80 -7.03
C LYS A 109 -1.74 14.63 -6.15
N HIS A 110 -1.14 14.01 -5.13
CA HIS A 110 -0.44 14.75 -4.08
C HIS A 110 1.05 14.43 -3.97
N CYS A 111 1.53 13.34 -4.57
CA CYS A 111 2.95 12.98 -4.52
C CYS A 111 3.67 13.28 -5.84
N LYS A 112 2.96 13.46 -6.96
CA LYS A 112 3.57 13.86 -8.22
C LYS A 112 3.97 15.33 -8.15
N ARG A 113 5.26 15.61 -8.30
CA ARG A 113 5.79 16.97 -8.44
C ARG A 113 5.62 17.36 -9.90
N GLU A 114 4.97 18.49 -10.16
CA GLU A 114 4.92 19.06 -11.51
C GLU A 114 6.35 19.39 -11.95
N VAL A 115 6.92 18.56 -12.82
CA VAL A 115 8.19 18.89 -13.47
C VAL A 115 7.88 20.05 -14.43
N PRO A 116 8.47 21.25 -14.26
CA PRO A 116 8.30 22.30 -15.26
C PRO A 116 8.82 21.76 -16.59
N SER A 117 7.92 21.66 -17.57
CA SER A 117 8.23 21.24 -18.93
C SER A 117 9.47 22.00 -19.41
N LYS A 118 10.58 21.28 -19.63
CA LYS A 118 11.76 21.82 -20.29
C LYS A 118 11.32 22.32 -21.67
N LYS A 119 11.04 23.64 -21.78
CA LYS A 119 10.94 24.32 -23.07
C LYS A 119 12.19 23.95 -23.86
N LYS A 120 11.97 23.27 -24.98
CA LYS A 120 12.98 22.80 -25.94
C LYS A 120 14.09 23.83 -26.09
N SER A 121 15.32 23.43 -25.74
CA SER A 121 16.53 24.10 -26.18
C SER A 121 16.49 24.18 -27.70
N LYS A 122 16.17 25.36 -28.23
CA LYS A 122 16.23 25.66 -29.66
C LYS A 122 17.71 25.82 -29.98
N LYS A 123 18.33 24.68 -30.30
CA LYS A 123 19.63 24.52 -30.97
C LYS A 123 19.82 25.67 -31.97
N LYS A 124 20.58 26.69 -31.60
CA LYS A 124 21.03 27.76 -32.49
C LYS A 124 22.50 27.47 -32.79
N ASN A 125 22.72 26.64 -33.80
CA ASN A 125 24.00 26.51 -34.50
C ASN A 125 23.74 26.78 -35.99
N ALA A 126 24.73 27.39 -36.64
CA ALA A 126 24.76 27.91 -38.01
C ALA A 126 24.02 29.26 -38.17
N ARG A 127 24.68 30.38 -38.50
CA ARG A 127 25.89 30.63 -39.29
C ARG A 127 26.71 31.78 -38.71
#